data_AF-K9GHT0-F1
#
_entry.id   AF-K9GHT0-F1
#
_cell.length_a   1.000
_cell.length_b   1.000
_cell.length_c   1.000
_cell.angle_alpha   90.00
_cell.angle_beta   90.00
_cell.angle_gamma   90.00
#
_symmetry.space_group_name_H-M   'P 1'
#
loop_
_entity.id
_entity.type
_entity.pdbx_description
1 polymer ?
#
loop_
_entity_poly.entity_id
_entity_poly.type
_entity_poly.pdbx_seq_one_letter_code
_entity_poly.pdbx_strand_id
1 'polypeptide(L)'
;MQGVLGSGNVGVDGAGHYSMGGDPSGDIFVSPGDPAFWLHHGIWWIWKNLNLREGLNTMSDTDTFLDAPASSNTTLDTLIDIGHADGEMVAMWDLLSTISGPFCYIYR
;
A
#
# COMPACT_ATOMS: atom_id res chain seq x y z
N MET A 1 4.04 -5.51 5.04
CA MET A 1 4.99 -4.44 5.45
C MET A 1 4.48 -3.67 6.66
N GLN A 2 3.16 -3.49 6.76
CA GLN A 2 2.48 -3.05 7.98
C GLN A 2 2.82 -3.96 9.17
N GLY A 3 3.01 -3.37 10.35
CA GLY A 3 3.16 -4.11 11.60
C GLY A 3 1.84 -4.69 12.10
N VAL A 4 1.92 -5.74 12.94
CA VAL A 4 0.72 -6.33 13.55
C VAL A 4 0.27 -5.47 14.71
N LEU A 5 -0.95 -4.93 14.64
CA LEU A 5 -1.49 -4.08 15.72
C LEU A 5 -1.57 -4.85 17.04
N GLY A 6 -1.29 -4.15 18.15
CA GLY A 6 -1.23 -4.76 19.48
C GLY A 6 0.05 -5.56 19.77
N SER A 7 0.92 -5.81 18.79
CA SER A 7 2.19 -6.50 19.01
C SER A 7 3.31 -5.61 19.56
N GLY A 8 3.09 -4.29 19.61
CA GLY A 8 4.14 -3.29 19.90
C GLY A 8 5.12 -3.08 18.73
N ASN A 9 4.92 -3.75 17.59
CA ASN A 9 5.73 -3.61 16.39
C ASN A 9 4.92 -2.89 15.29
N VAL A 10 5.42 -1.73 14.85
CA VAL A 10 4.77 -0.89 13.81
C VAL A 10 5.13 -1.31 12.37
N GLY A 11 6.01 -2.30 12.20
CA GLY A 11 6.49 -2.77 10.91
C GLY A 11 7.39 -1.76 10.21
N VAL A 12 7.87 -2.12 9.01
CA VAL A 12 8.75 -1.24 8.22
C VAL A 12 8.01 -0.02 7.68
N ASP A 13 6.71 -0.16 7.40
CA ASP A 13 5.88 0.96 6.95
C ASP A 13 5.74 2.02 8.05
N GLY A 14 5.19 1.62 9.20
CA GLY A 14 5.03 2.52 10.33
C GLY A 14 6.37 3.07 10.83
N ALA A 15 7.42 2.24 10.91
CA ALA A 15 8.74 2.72 11.32
C ALA A 15 9.29 3.79 10.36
N GLY A 16 9.07 3.66 9.05
CA GLY A 16 9.47 4.68 8.08
C GLY A 16 8.81 6.03 8.38
N HIS A 17 7.47 6.05 8.45
CA HIS A 17 6.69 7.24 8.79
C HIS A 17 7.10 7.87 10.12
N TYR A 18 7.07 7.08 11.21
CA TYR A 18 7.35 7.59 12.55
C TYR A 18 8.82 7.96 12.79
N SER A 19 9.75 7.48 11.97
CA SER A 19 11.16 7.88 12.06
C SER A 19 11.42 9.29 11.52
N MET A 20 10.63 9.74 10.55
CA MET A 20 10.70 11.10 10.00
C MET A 20 10.10 12.10 11.01
N GLY A 21 9.05 11.67 11.72
CA GLY A 21 8.44 12.43 12.81
C GLY A 21 7.81 13.76 12.35
N GLY A 22 7.43 14.60 13.31
CA GLY A 22 6.87 15.92 13.03
C GLY A 22 5.51 15.88 12.29
N ASP A 23 5.19 17.01 11.68
CA ASP A 23 3.99 17.25 10.88
C ASP A 23 4.41 17.46 9.41
N PRO A 24 3.98 16.61 8.46
CA PRO A 24 2.89 15.65 8.57
C PRO A 24 3.31 14.16 8.67
N SER A 25 4.60 13.84 8.68
CA SER A 25 5.10 12.45 8.58
C SER A 25 4.60 11.50 9.68
N GLY A 26 4.30 12.01 10.89
CA GLY A 26 3.74 11.21 11.98
C GLY A 26 2.22 11.00 11.91
N ASP A 27 1.52 11.62 10.96
CA ASP A 27 0.06 11.55 10.84
C ASP A 27 -0.34 10.70 9.62
N ILE A 28 -1.10 9.63 9.87
CA ILE A 28 -1.46 8.63 8.86
C ILE A 28 -2.29 9.19 7.70
N PHE A 29 -3.01 10.31 7.88
CA PHE A 29 -3.88 10.88 6.85
C PHE A 29 -3.17 11.93 6.02
N VAL A 30 -2.32 12.74 6.66
CA VAL A 30 -1.65 13.87 5.99
C VAL A 30 -0.18 13.60 5.66
N SER A 31 0.35 12.42 6.00
CA SER A 31 1.73 12.01 5.66
C SER A 31 2.15 12.23 4.20
N PRO A 32 1.27 12.17 3.16
CA PRO A 32 1.67 12.53 1.80
C PRO A 32 2.14 13.99 1.63
N GLY A 33 1.91 14.86 2.60
CA GLY A 33 2.42 16.23 2.63
C GLY A 33 3.93 16.33 2.91
N ASP A 34 4.56 15.27 3.41
CA ASP A 34 6.02 15.19 3.55
C ASP A 34 6.63 14.69 2.22
N PRO A 35 7.57 15.41 1.58
CA PRO A 35 8.21 14.94 0.34
C PRO A 35 8.87 13.56 0.45
N ALA A 36 9.31 13.15 1.65
CA ALA A 36 9.93 11.84 1.86
C ALA A 36 8.93 10.67 1.79
N PHE A 37 7.62 10.94 1.87
CA PHE A 37 6.55 9.96 1.69
C PHE A 37 6.71 9.15 0.39
N TRP A 38 7.02 9.85 -0.71
CA TRP A 38 7.12 9.24 -2.03
C TRP A 38 8.32 8.30 -2.16
N LEU A 39 9.42 8.62 -1.46
CA LEU A 39 10.58 7.74 -1.40
C LEU A 39 10.31 6.51 -0.53
N HIS A 40 9.66 6.71 0.62
CA HIS A 40 9.29 5.63 1.55
C HIS A 40 8.40 4.57 0.88
N HIS A 41 7.35 4.99 0.16
CA HIS A 41 6.40 4.08 -0.49
C HIS A 41 6.94 3.34 -1.72
N GLY A 42 8.15 3.66 -2.20
CA GLY A 42 8.80 2.92 -3.30
C GLY A 42 9.30 1.52 -2.91
N ILE A 43 9.42 1.21 -1.61
CA ILE A 43 10.11 0.00 -1.11
C ILE A 43 9.30 -1.29 -1.31
N TRP A 44 7.98 -1.20 -1.50
CA TRP A 44 7.06 -2.35 -1.60
C TRP A 44 7.46 -3.37 -2.68
N TRP A 45 8.00 -2.89 -3.80
CA TRP A 45 8.39 -3.74 -4.92
C TRP A 45 9.44 -4.79 -4.55
N ILE A 46 10.41 -4.44 -3.69
CA ILE A 46 11.49 -5.35 -3.30
C ILE A 46 10.89 -6.56 -2.57
N TRP A 47 9.95 -6.33 -1.66
CA TRP A 47 9.31 -7.40 -0.90
C TRP A 47 8.47 -8.34 -1.78
N LYS A 48 7.67 -7.82 -2.72
CA LYS A 48 6.85 -8.66 -3.63
C LYS A 48 7.70 -9.53 -4.56
N ASN A 49 8.82 -9.03 -5.08
CA ASN A 49 9.68 -9.80 -5.98
C ASN A 49 10.46 -10.92 -5.28
N LEU A 50 10.70 -10.80 -3.97
CA LEU A 50 11.36 -11.86 -3.19
C LEU A 50 10.43 -13.04 -2.88
N ASN A 51 9.10 -12.84 -2.94
CA ASN A 51 8.11 -13.86 -2.59
C ASN A 51 7.08 -14.13 -3.70
N LEU A 52 7.51 -14.15 -4.96
CA LEU A 52 6.65 -14.46 -6.12
C LEU A 52 5.96 -15.84 -6.04
N ARG A 53 6.47 -16.76 -5.19
CA ARG A 53 5.92 -18.11 -5.00
C ARG A 53 4.57 -18.14 -4.31
N GLU A 54 4.24 -17.13 -3.50
CA GLU A 54 2.91 -16.99 -2.90
C GLU A 54 1.90 -16.34 -3.87
N GLY A 55 2.32 -16.06 -5.11
CA GLY A 55 1.44 -15.59 -6.18
C GLY A 55 1.18 -14.09 -6.12
N LEU A 56 1.27 -13.44 -7.28
CA LEU A 56 0.88 -12.03 -7.44
C LEU A 56 -0.59 -11.80 -7.04
N ASN A 57 -1.42 -12.84 -7.10
CA ASN A 57 -2.87 -12.79 -6.96
C ASN A 57 -3.37 -13.09 -5.53
N THR A 58 -2.49 -13.10 -4.52
CA THR A 58 -2.92 -13.25 -3.13
C THR A 58 -3.47 -11.92 -2.61
N MET A 59 -4.78 -11.93 -2.38
CA MET A 59 -5.52 -10.87 -1.68
C MET A 59 -5.99 -11.41 -0.33
N SER A 60 -5.97 -10.55 0.68
CA SER A 60 -6.48 -10.80 2.03
C SER A 60 -7.09 -9.50 2.54
N ASP A 61 -7.94 -9.61 3.55
CA ASP A 61 -8.62 -8.51 4.25
C ASP A 61 -9.78 -7.87 3.47
N THR A 62 -10.36 -6.84 4.09
CA THR A 62 -11.60 -6.19 3.71
C THR A 62 -11.38 -4.72 3.36
N ASP A 63 -12.40 -4.11 2.77
CA ASP A 63 -12.34 -2.73 2.24
C ASP A 63 -12.38 -1.64 3.33
N THR A 64 -12.30 -2.02 4.62
CA THR A 64 -12.31 -1.09 5.75
C THR A 64 -11.13 -1.35 6.68
N PHE A 65 -10.58 -0.28 7.25
CA PHE A 65 -9.43 -0.37 8.14
C PHE A 65 -9.74 -1.29 9.33
N LEU A 66 -9.02 -2.41 9.43
CA LEU A 66 -9.20 -3.45 10.45
C LEU A 66 -10.61 -4.06 10.46
N ASP A 67 -11.29 -4.07 9.32
CA ASP A 67 -12.67 -4.53 9.21
C ASP A 67 -13.62 -3.77 10.16
N ALA A 68 -13.37 -2.46 10.35
CA ALA A 68 -14.12 -1.60 11.27
C ALA A 68 -14.65 -0.33 10.58
N PRO A 69 -15.96 -0.25 10.27
CA PRO A 69 -16.97 -1.30 10.40
C PRO A 69 -16.72 -2.48 9.44
N ALA A 70 -17.31 -3.64 9.70
CA ALA A 70 -17.12 -4.82 8.86
C ALA A 70 -17.55 -4.55 7.41
N SER A 71 -16.75 -5.03 6.45
CA SER A 71 -16.98 -4.81 5.01
C SER A 71 -16.71 -6.04 4.15
N SER A 72 -16.88 -5.92 2.84
CA SER A 72 -16.58 -6.99 1.89
C SER A 72 -15.10 -7.31 1.88
N ASN A 73 -14.77 -8.59 1.65
CA ASN A 73 -13.40 -8.97 1.30
C ASN A 73 -13.00 -8.30 -0.01
N THR A 74 -11.79 -7.75 -0.03
CA THR A 74 -11.21 -7.21 -1.26
C THR A 74 -10.90 -8.37 -2.21
N THR A 75 -11.30 -8.23 -3.47
CA THR A 75 -11.09 -9.19 -4.54
C THR A 75 -10.25 -8.60 -5.67
N LEU A 76 -9.85 -9.44 -6.63
CA LEU A 76 -9.14 -8.99 -7.83
C LEU A 76 -9.98 -8.05 -8.71
N ASP A 77 -11.30 -8.14 -8.60
CA ASP A 77 -12.27 -7.30 -9.32
C ASP A 77 -12.64 -6.03 -8.54
N THR A 78 -12.12 -5.86 -7.31
CA THR A 78 -12.41 -4.66 -6.52
C THR A 78 -11.80 -3.44 -7.22
N LEU A 79 -12.64 -2.44 -7.44
CA LEU A 79 -12.28 -1.21 -8.11
C LEU A 79 -11.84 -0.15 -7.09
N ILE A 80 -10.77 0.57 -7.41
CA ILE A 80 -10.26 1.69 -6.60
C ILE A 80 -9.97 2.91 -7.47
N ASP A 81 -10.00 4.10 -6.86
CA ASP A 81 -9.61 5.36 -7.47
C ASP A 81 -8.89 6.29 -6.46
N ILE A 82 -8.22 7.32 -6.97
CA ILE A 82 -7.55 8.35 -6.15
C ILE A 82 -8.28 9.70 -6.22
N GLY A 83 -9.58 9.67 -6.51
CA GLY A 83 -10.46 10.83 -6.60
C GLY A 83 -9.99 11.84 -7.65
N HIS A 84 -9.80 13.08 -7.21
CA HIS A 84 -9.39 14.19 -8.09
C HIS A 84 -7.88 14.35 -8.23
N ALA A 85 -7.08 13.44 -7.66
CA ALA A 85 -5.63 13.52 -7.77
C ALA A 85 -5.15 13.27 -9.21
N ASP A 86 -5.53 12.14 -9.81
CA ASP A 86 -5.30 11.80 -11.22
C ASP A 86 -6.01 10.49 -11.59
N GLY A 87 -6.02 10.13 -12.88
CA GLY A 87 -6.34 8.79 -13.35
C GLY A 87 -7.82 8.41 -13.37
N GLU A 88 -8.07 7.17 -13.81
CA GLU A 88 -9.40 6.54 -13.82
C GLU A 88 -9.48 5.45 -12.75
N MET A 89 -10.70 4.97 -12.50
CA MET A 89 -10.94 3.83 -11.63
C MET A 89 -10.32 2.56 -12.22
N VAL A 90 -9.61 1.79 -11.39
CA VAL A 90 -8.82 0.62 -11.81
C VAL A 90 -9.15 -0.60 -10.96
N ALA A 91 -9.16 -1.78 -11.57
CA ALA A 91 -9.33 -3.04 -10.84
C ALA A 91 -8.03 -3.46 -10.17
N MET A 92 -8.13 -4.09 -8.99
CA MET A 92 -6.98 -4.59 -8.25
C MET A 92 -6.09 -5.50 -9.11
N TRP A 93 -6.67 -6.34 -9.97
CA TRP A 93 -5.94 -7.20 -10.90
C TRP A 93 -4.89 -6.46 -11.73
N ASP A 94 -5.20 -5.25 -12.18
CA ASP A 94 -4.30 -4.46 -13.04
C ASP A 94 -3.13 -3.85 -12.26
N LEU A 95 -3.15 -3.89 -10.92
CA LEU A 95 -2.18 -3.23 -10.05
C LEU A 95 -1.14 -4.18 -9.43
N LEU A 96 -1.29 -5.48 -9.62
CA LEU A 96 -0.46 -6.48 -8.94
C LEU A 96 0.95 -6.65 -9.53
N SER A 97 1.21 -6.14 -10.72
CA SER A 97 2.49 -6.29 -11.42
C SER A 97 2.99 -4.95 -11.94
N THR A 98 4.27 -4.65 -11.71
CA THR A 98 4.88 -3.38 -12.14
C THR A 98 5.21 -3.34 -13.64
N ILE A 99 4.90 -4.41 -14.38
CA ILE A 99 5.17 -4.55 -15.82
C ILE A 99 3.91 -4.96 -16.61
N SER A 100 2.73 -4.77 -16.03
CA SER A 100 1.43 -5.01 -16.68
C SER A 100 0.41 -3.97 -16.22
N GLY A 101 -0.77 -3.95 -16.84
CA GLY A 101 -1.78 -2.92 -16.55
C GLY A 101 -1.22 -1.53 -16.88
N PRO A 102 -1.40 -0.53 -16.00
CA PRO A 102 -0.87 0.82 -16.21
C PRO A 102 0.64 0.93 -15.92
N PHE A 103 1.30 -0.11 -15.40
CA PHE A 103 2.68 -0.05 -14.94
C PHE A 103 3.69 -0.66 -15.93
N CYS A 104 4.85 -0.01 -16.05
CA CYS A 104 5.98 -0.51 -16.84
C CYS A 104 7.33 -0.04 -16.25
N TYR A 105 7.66 -0.52 -15.03
CA TYR A 105 8.87 -0.14 -14.32
C TYR A 105 9.46 -1.29 -13.48
N ILE A 106 10.75 -1.15 -13.15
CA ILE A 106 11.51 -2.01 -12.23
C ILE A 106 12.39 -1.14 -11.34
N TYR A 107 12.72 -1.62 -10.14
CA TYR A 107 13.77 -1.01 -9.32
C TYR A 107 15.11 -1.69 -9.59
N ARG A 108 16.20 -0.94 -9.43
CA ARG A 108 17.58 -1.41 -9.61
C ARG A 108 18.34 -1.38 -8.30
#